data_AF-A0A9D1NP25-F1
#
_entry.id   AF-A0A9D1NP25-F1
#
_cell.length_a   1.000
_cell.length_b   1.000
_cell.length_c   1.000
_cell.angle_alpha   90.00
_cell.angle_beta   90.00
_cell.angle_gamma   90.00
#
_symmetry.space_group_name_H-M   'P 1'
#
loop_
_entity.id
_entity.type
_entity.pdbx_description
1 polymer ?
#
loop_
_entity_poly.entity_id
_entity_poly.type
_entity_poly.pdbx_seq_one_letter_code
_entity_poly.pdbx_strand_id
1 'polypeptide(L)'
;MGDRTFGCGAVVFSLGLIVYTQRTGRFQTAYILTVTVIFVLFLPMMFFTSGGHRSGMPSIFLLAVLFTVLMIKGRAALFISLLEIVEYSAICIFAYYNPEYVTHYETERQILTDTIFAFACVSLVCGTVLYYHLKEYDRQRELLHEQNEKLKRYDASRSVFLTTVSHEVKNPLNAINLHARDTIELMDEDPIRRRHDKGQPAGDREDGRKNRQNTHRPQGHRRHRAGKAVAEPGSYEA
;
A
#
# COMPACT_ATOMS: atom_id res chain seq x y z
N MET A 1 -51.53 -1.94 6.47
CA MET A 1 -51.26 -1.59 7.89
C MET A 1 -49.81 -1.91 8.30
N GLY A 2 -49.04 -2.71 7.54
CA GLY A 2 -47.63 -3.05 7.81
C GLY A 2 -46.60 -1.97 7.46
N ASP A 3 -46.87 -1.08 6.49
CA ASP A 3 -45.87 -0.12 6.00
C ASP A 3 -45.44 0.94 7.03
N ARG A 4 -46.35 1.33 7.92
CA ARG A 4 -46.07 2.33 8.97
C ARG A 4 -45.19 1.77 10.09
N THR A 5 -45.38 0.50 10.45
CA THR A 5 -44.58 -0.18 11.48
C THR A 5 -43.15 -0.46 11.03
N PHE A 6 -42.95 -0.79 9.75
CA PHE A 6 -41.59 -0.96 9.19
C PHE A 6 -40.81 0.35 9.15
N GLY A 7 -41.46 1.45 8.76
CA GLY A 7 -40.84 2.77 8.80
C GLY A 7 -40.40 3.18 10.21
N CYS A 8 -41.25 2.96 11.22
CA CYS A 8 -40.91 3.26 12.61
C CYS A 8 -39.74 2.39 13.12
N GLY A 9 -39.70 1.10 12.77
CA GLY A 9 -38.59 0.21 13.14
C GLY A 9 -37.25 0.63 12.55
N ALA A 10 -37.23 1.00 11.27
CA ALA A 10 -36.03 1.51 10.60
C ALA A 10 -35.53 2.85 11.18
N VAL A 11 -36.46 3.73 11.56
CA VAL A 11 -36.14 5.00 12.21
C VAL A 11 -35.55 4.79 13.61
N VAL A 12 -36.11 3.88 14.41
CA VAL A 12 -35.55 3.55 15.73
C VAL A 12 -34.19 2.86 15.62
N PHE A 13 -34.02 1.97 14.64
CA PHE A 13 -32.75 1.30 14.37
C PHE A 13 -31.66 2.30 13.94
N SER A 14 -31.95 3.19 13.01
CA SER A 14 -31.03 4.24 12.57
C SER A 14 -30.65 5.22 13.69
N LEU A 15 -31.61 5.65 14.52
CA LEU A 15 -31.35 6.47 15.71
C LEU A 15 -30.48 5.74 16.74
N GLY A 16 -30.78 4.46 17.00
CA GLY A 16 -29.98 3.62 17.90
C GLY A 16 -28.54 3.45 17.43
N LEU A 17 -28.34 3.31 16.11
CA LEU A 17 -27.02 3.21 15.50
C LEU A 17 -26.25 4.52 15.53
N ILE A 18 -26.90 5.67 15.30
CA ILE A 18 -26.27 6.98 15.42
C ILE A 18 -25.80 7.19 16.87
N VAL A 19 -26.65 6.90 17.85
CA VAL A 19 -26.30 7.01 19.28
C VAL A 19 -25.18 6.03 19.66
N TYR A 20 -25.24 4.78 19.20
CA TYR A 20 -24.20 3.78 19.43
C TYR A 20 -22.85 4.19 18.84
N THR A 21 -22.86 4.73 17.61
CA THR A 21 -21.67 5.19 16.90
C THR A 21 -21.03 6.39 17.61
N GLN A 22 -21.85 7.34 18.08
CA GLN A 22 -21.36 8.49 18.85
C GLN A 22 -20.78 8.10 20.22
N ARG A 23 -21.28 7.03 20.85
CA ARG A 23 -20.78 6.54 22.15
C ARG A 23 -19.49 5.73 22.05
N THR A 24 -19.32 4.95 20.98
CA THR A 24 -18.19 3.99 20.85
C THR A 24 -17.03 4.50 20.00
N GLY A 25 -17.22 5.55 19.19
CA GLY A 25 -16.16 6.14 18.34
C GLY A 25 -15.62 5.22 17.24
N ARG A 26 -16.15 4.00 17.11
CA ARG A 26 -15.74 2.97 16.14
C ARG A 26 -16.71 2.92 14.97
N PHE A 27 -16.65 3.96 14.14
CA PHE A 27 -17.50 4.13 12.95
C PHE A 27 -17.48 2.93 12.00
N GLN A 28 -16.34 2.26 11.84
CA GLN A 28 -16.22 1.08 10.97
C GLN A 28 -17.08 -0.09 11.43
N THR A 29 -17.06 -0.43 12.73
CA THR A 29 -17.81 -1.58 13.24
C THR A 29 -19.32 -1.32 13.22
N ALA A 30 -19.71 -0.09 13.57
CA ALA A 30 -21.10 0.31 13.50
C ALA A 30 -21.62 0.22 12.05
N TYR A 31 -20.89 0.79 11.09
CA TYR A 31 -21.26 0.73 9.67
C TYR A 31 -21.44 -0.71 9.17
N ILE A 32 -20.48 -1.58 9.44
CA ILE A 32 -20.54 -3.00 9.05
C ILE A 32 -21.80 -3.66 9.63
N LEU A 33 -22.03 -3.47 10.93
CA LEU A 33 -23.23 -4.00 11.59
C LEU A 33 -24.51 -3.46 10.96
N THR A 34 -24.57 -2.16 10.64
CA THR A 34 -25.76 -1.55 10.02
C THR A 34 -26.06 -2.17 8.66
N VAL A 35 -25.03 -2.31 7.81
CA VAL A 35 -25.16 -2.82 6.45
C VAL A 35 -25.56 -4.29 6.48
N THR A 36 -24.88 -5.10 7.30
CA THR A 36 -25.23 -6.51 7.46
C THR A 36 -26.66 -6.68 7.97
N VAL A 37 -27.08 -5.93 9.00
CA VAL A 37 -28.45 -6.05 9.53
C VAL A 37 -29.49 -5.60 8.50
N ILE A 38 -29.21 -4.53 7.74
CA ILE A 38 -30.11 -4.09 6.66
C ILE A 38 -30.22 -5.17 5.60
N PHE A 39 -29.11 -5.74 5.12
CA PHE A 39 -29.19 -6.77 4.09
C PHE A 39 -29.83 -8.06 4.60
N VAL A 40 -29.51 -8.51 5.81
CA VAL A 40 -30.07 -9.74 6.41
C VAL A 40 -31.55 -9.60 6.81
N LEU A 41 -32.07 -8.42 7.12
CA LEU A 41 -33.48 -8.27 7.52
C LEU A 41 -34.36 -7.65 6.44
N PHE A 42 -33.81 -6.75 5.64
CA PHE A 42 -34.56 -6.03 4.62
C PHE A 42 -34.63 -6.79 3.30
N LEU A 43 -33.58 -7.52 2.89
CA LEU A 43 -33.62 -8.30 1.65
C LEU A 43 -34.63 -9.46 1.71
N PRO A 44 -34.72 -10.25 2.81
CA PRO A 44 -35.71 -11.32 2.87
C PRO A 44 -37.13 -10.76 2.84
N MET A 45 -37.36 -9.65 3.54
CA MET A 45 -38.65 -8.98 3.52
C MET A 45 -39.02 -8.52 2.12
N MET A 46 -38.10 -7.86 1.41
CA MET A 46 -38.31 -7.48 0.01
C MET A 46 -38.52 -8.70 -0.90
N PHE A 47 -37.82 -9.81 -0.65
CA PHE A 47 -37.98 -11.04 -1.41
C PHE A 47 -39.42 -11.57 -1.33
N PHE A 48 -40.01 -11.60 -0.13
CA PHE A 48 -41.38 -12.07 0.04
C PHE A 48 -42.42 -11.09 -0.55
N THR A 49 -42.16 -9.78 -0.55
CA THR A 49 -43.10 -8.78 -1.08
C THR A 49 -43.00 -8.59 -2.59
N SER A 50 -41.86 -8.88 -3.21
CA SER A 50 -41.54 -8.49 -4.60
C SER A 50 -41.34 -9.68 -5.54
N GLY A 51 -42.19 -10.73 -5.47
CA GLY A 51 -42.14 -11.81 -6.47
C GLY A 51 -41.12 -12.92 -6.24
N GLY A 52 -40.34 -12.85 -5.16
CA GLY A 52 -39.32 -13.84 -4.82
C GLY A 52 -38.23 -13.97 -5.90
N HIS A 53 -38.07 -15.19 -6.45
CA HIS A 53 -37.06 -15.49 -7.45
C HIS A 53 -37.46 -15.13 -8.90
N ARG A 54 -38.74 -14.81 -9.14
CA ARG A 54 -39.28 -14.46 -10.46
C ARG A 54 -39.43 -12.95 -10.64
N SER A 55 -38.42 -12.19 -10.24
CA SER A 55 -38.41 -10.73 -10.26
C SER A 55 -36.98 -10.18 -10.38
N GLY A 56 -36.80 -8.87 -10.24
CA GLY A 56 -35.47 -8.24 -10.20
C GLY A 56 -34.65 -8.52 -8.94
N MET A 57 -35.22 -9.24 -7.95
CA MET A 57 -34.58 -9.50 -6.65
C MET A 57 -33.21 -10.19 -6.71
N PRO A 58 -32.92 -11.16 -7.60
CA PRO A 58 -31.58 -11.74 -7.71
C PRO A 58 -30.50 -10.70 -8.01
N SER A 59 -30.80 -9.71 -8.86
CA SER A 59 -29.88 -8.61 -9.20
C SER A 59 -29.58 -7.72 -8.00
N ILE A 60 -30.60 -7.44 -7.18
CA ILE A 60 -30.46 -6.67 -5.94
C ILE A 60 -29.62 -7.44 -4.92
N PHE A 61 -29.80 -8.77 -4.86
CA PHE A 61 -29.02 -9.62 -3.97
C PHE A 61 -27.53 -9.63 -4.34
N LEU A 62 -27.22 -9.74 -5.64
CA LEU A 62 -25.85 -9.65 -6.14
C LEU A 62 -25.21 -8.30 -5.79
N LEU A 63 -25.97 -7.20 -5.85
CA LEU A 63 -25.48 -5.89 -5.43
C LEU A 63 -25.13 -5.87 -3.95
N ALA A 64 -25.96 -6.46 -3.08
CA ALA A 64 -25.70 -6.53 -1.65
C ALA A 64 -24.40 -7.28 -1.36
N VAL A 65 -24.21 -8.45 -1.96
CA VAL A 65 -22.97 -9.24 -1.82
C VAL A 65 -21.75 -8.47 -2.30
N LEU A 66 -21.84 -7.84 -3.47
CA LEU A 66 -20.76 -7.02 -4.00
C LEU A 66 -20.44 -5.85 -3.06
N PHE A 67 -21.46 -5.16 -2.57
CA PHE A 67 -21.31 -4.04 -1.65
C PHE A 67 -20.65 -4.46 -0.34
N THR A 68 -21.05 -5.59 0.22
CA THR A 68 -20.46 -6.17 1.44
C THR A 68 -18.98 -6.50 1.23
N VAL A 69 -18.60 -7.08 0.09
CA VAL A 69 -17.20 -7.37 -0.24
C VAL A 69 -16.37 -6.09 -0.42
N LEU A 70 -16.95 -5.05 -1.02
CA LEU A 70 -16.30 -3.77 -1.24
C LEU A 70 -16.09 -2.99 0.08
N MET A 71 -17.10 -2.97 0.95
CA MET A 71 -17.08 -2.17 2.18
C MET A 71 -16.29 -2.81 3.33
N ILE A 72 -16.25 -4.14 3.41
CA ILE A 72 -15.63 -4.84 4.54
C ILE A 72 -14.19 -5.23 4.20
N LYS A 73 -13.25 -4.90 5.09
CA LYS A 73 -11.84 -5.25 4.92
C LYS A 73 -11.51 -6.61 5.53
N GLY A 74 -10.71 -7.41 4.81
CA GLY A 74 -10.11 -8.64 5.31
C GLY A 74 -11.03 -9.86 5.30
N ARG A 75 -10.73 -10.84 6.17
CA ARG A 75 -11.40 -12.16 6.18
C ARG A 75 -12.88 -12.09 6.54
N ALA A 76 -13.30 -11.07 7.30
CA ALA A 76 -14.70 -10.86 7.66
C ALA A 76 -15.61 -10.67 6.44
N ALA A 77 -15.10 -10.03 5.38
CA ALA A 77 -15.84 -9.83 4.13
C ALA A 77 -16.26 -11.17 3.51
N LEU A 78 -15.37 -12.17 3.51
CA LEU A 78 -15.65 -13.51 2.99
C LEU A 78 -16.68 -14.26 3.83
N PHE A 79 -16.61 -14.15 5.16
CA PHE A 79 -17.58 -14.82 6.02
C PHE A 79 -18.98 -14.21 5.89
N ILE A 80 -19.08 -12.89 5.80
CA ILE A 80 -20.37 -12.19 5.69
C ILE A 80 -20.95 -12.39 4.29
N SER A 81 -20.15 -12.30 3.22
CA SER A 81 -20.64 -12.57 1.87
C SER A 81 -21.08 -14.03 1.70
N LEU A 82 -20.38 -14.99 2.33
CA LEU A 82 -20.82 -16.38 2.35
C LEU A 82 -22.14 -16.54 3.10
N LEU A 83 -22.30 -15.84 4.22
CA LEU A 83 -23.55 -15.83 4.99
C LEU A 83 -24.71 -15.28 4.14
N GLU A 84 -24.51 -14.19 3.41
CA GLU A 84 -25.51 -13.63 2.50
C GLU A 84 -25.90 -14.65 1.41
N ILE A 85 -24.93 -15.31 0.76
CA ILE A 85 -25.23 -16.33 -0.26
C ILE A 85 -26.04 -17.49 0.33
N VAL A 86 -25.67 -17.96 1.52
CA VAL A 86 -26.39 -19.02 2.23
C VAL A 86 -27.80 -18.58 2.58
N GLU A 87 -27.96 -17.33 3.04
CA GLU A 87 -29.25 -16.75 3.39
C GLU A 87 -30.18 -16.66 2.16
N TYR A 88 -29.70 -16.14 1.04
CA TYR A 88 -30.48 -16.11 -0.21
C TYR A 88 -30.91 -17.50 -0.65
N SER A 89 -29.99 -18.46 -0.58
CA SER A 89 -30.25 -19.85 -0.93
C SER A 89 -31.31 -20.46 0.00
N ALA A 90 -31.21 -20.20 1.31
CA ALA A 90 -32.15 -20.67 2.31
C ALA A 90 -33.55 -20.09 2.07
N ILE A 91 -33.64 -18.79 1.76
CA ILE A 91 -34.93 -18.13 1.46
C ILE A 91 -35.52 -18.67 0.16
N CYS A 92 -34.71 -18.89 -0.88
CA CYS A 92 -35.17 -19.52 -2.13
C CYS A 92 -35.73 -20.93 -1.88
N ILE A 93 -35.04 -21.74 -1.08
CA ILE A 93 -35.51 -23.09 -0.72
C ILE A 93 -36.80 -23.01 0.11
N PHE A 94 -36.85 -22.10 1.09
CA PHE A 94 -38.03 -21.90 1.92
C PHE A 94 -39.25 -21.47 1.08
N ALA A 95 -39.05 -20.55 0.14
CA ALA A 95 -40.04 -20.10 -0.82
C ALA A 95 -40.52 -21.20 -1.76
N TYR A 96 -39.65 -22.15 -2.12
CA TYR A 96 -40.03 -23.30 -2.93
C TYR A 96 -40.96 -24.26 -2.18
N TYR A 97 -40.70 -24.52 -0.90
CA TYR A 97 -41.53 -25.40 -0.08
C TYR A 97 -42.81 -24.72 0.45
N ASN A 98 -42.80 -23.40 0.61
CA ASN A 98 -43.94 -22.64 1.16
C ASN A 98 -44.35 -21.52 0.19
N PRO A 99 -44.94 -21.85 -0.98
CA PRO A 99 -45.29 -20.88 -1.99
C PRO A 99 -46.39 -19.88 -1.54
N GLU A 100 -47.14 -20.18 -0.48
CA GLU A 100 -48.19 -19.27 0.04
C GLU A 100 -47.66 -17.96 0.62
N TYR A 101 -46.40 -17.93 1.06
CA TYR A 101 -45.79 -16.74 1.70
C TYR A 101 -45.13 -15.79 0.70
N VAL A 102 -45.04 -16.16 -0.57
CA VAL A 102 -44.39 -15.36 -1.61
C VAL A 102 -45.45 -14.74 -2.50
N THR A 103 -45.39 -13.42 -2.68
CA THR A 103 -46.25 -12.75 -3.66
C THR A 103 -45.94 -13.29 -5.05
N HIS A 104 -46.95 -13.83 -5.75
CA HIS A 104 -46.78 -14.31 -7.11
C HIS A 104 -47.16 -13.20 -8.09
N TYR A 105 -46.22 -12.78 -8.94
CA TYR A 105 -46.57 -11.94 -10.08
C TYR A 105 -47.28 -12.80 -11.13
N GLU A 106 -48.54 -12.48 -11.42
CA GLU A 106 -49.34 -13.26 -12.38
C GLU A 106 -49.08 -12.85 -13.85
N THR A 107 -48.41 -11.73 -14.11
CA THR A 107 -48.21 -11.18 -15.46
C THR A 107 -46.72 -11.03 -15.80
N GLU A 108 -46.25 -11.65 -16.89
CA GLU A 108 -44.86 -11.57 -17.37
C GLU A 108 -44.38 -10.12 -17.59
N ARG A 109 -45.28 -9.23 -18.04
CA ARG A 109 -44.97 -7.80 -18.25
C ARG A 109 -44.54 -7.11 -16.96
N GLN A 110 -45.13 -7.46 -15.82
CA GLN A 110 -44.78 -6.88 -14.52
C GLN A 110 -43.40 -7.35 -14.08
N ILE A 111 -43.11 -8.63 -14.24
CA ILE A 111 -41.80 -9.24 -13.97
C ILE A 111 -40.72 -8.56 -14.81
N LEU A 112 -40.96 -8.39 -16.12
CA LEU A 112 -39.98 -7.78 -17.02
C LEU A 112 -39.72 -6.32 -16.66
N THR A 113 -40.77 -5.55 -16.37
CA THR A 113 -40.65 -4.12 -16.01
C THR A 113 -39.89 -3.95 -14.70
N ASP A 114 -40.21 -4.77 -13.69
CA ASP A 114 -39.51 -4.80 -12.41
C ASP A 114 -38.03 -5.19 -12.58
N THR A 115 -37.75 -6.23 -13.36
CA THR A 115 -36.39 -6.70 -13.62
C THR A 115 -35.54 -5.63 -14.32
N ILE A 116 -36.07 -4.96 -15.35
CA ILE A 116 -35.37 -3.89 -16.07
C ILE A 116 -35.11 -2.71 -15.13
N PHE A 117 -36.10 -2.31 -14.34
CA PHE A 117 -35.97 -1.21 -13.39
C PHE A 117 -34.93 -1.53 -12.31
N ALA A 118 -35.04 -2.69 -11.68
CA ALA A 118 -34.09 -3.17 -10.67
C ALA A 118 -32.66 -3.24 -11.24
N PHE A 119 -32.50 -3.79 -12.45
CA PHE A 119 -31.18 -3.87 -13.10
C PHE A 119 -30.58 -2.48 -13.38
N ALA A 120 -31.37 -1.54 -13.89
CA ALA A 120 -30.92 -0.17 -14.15
C ALA A 120 -30.51 0.54 -12.85
N CYS A 121 -31.33 0.46 -11.81
CA CYS A 121 -31.03 1.03 -10.50
C CYS A 121 -29.77 0.41 -9.88
N VAL A 122 -29.68 -0.92 -9.88
CA VAL A 122 -28.52 -1.65 -9.36
C VAL A 122 -27.24 -1.26 -10.10
N SER A 123 -27.29 -1.17 -11.42
CA SER A 123 -26.13 -0.80 -12.25
C SER A 123 -25.62 0.61 -11.92
N LEU A 124 -26.53 1.58 -11.76
CA LEU A 124 -26.17 2.95 -11.41
C LEU A 124 -25.56 3.05 -10.01
N VAL A 125 -26.18 2.41 -9.02
CA VAL A 125 -25.67 2.40 -7.64
C VAL A 125 -24.32 1.67 -7.58
N CYS A 126 -24.19 0.51 -8.22
CA CYS A 126 -22.94 -0.23 -8.30
C CYS A 126 -21.83 0.60 -8.93
N GLY A 127 -22.11 1.25 -10.07
CA GLY A 127 -21.12 2.05 -10.79
C GLY A 127 -20.64 3.24 -9.97
N THR A 128 -21.55 3.95 -9.30
CA THR A 128 -21.19 5.10 -8.45
C THR A 128 -20.37 4.68 -7.23
N VAL A 129 -20.76 3.62 -6.53
CA VAL A 129 -20.00 3.10 -5.38
C VAL A 129 -18.61 2.63 -5.79
N LEU A 130 -18.52 1.84 -6.86
CA LEU A 130 -17.24 1.33 -7.35
C LEU A 130 -16.32 2.47 -7.79
N TYR A 131 -16.86 3.51 -8.45
CA TYR A 131 -16.10 4.70 -8.81
C TYR A 131 -15.50 5.39 -7.58
N TYR A 132 -16.29 5.60 -6.51
CA TYR A 132 -15.78 6.19 -5.28
C TYR A 132 -14.73 5.32 -4.59
N HIS A 133 -14.92 4.00 -4.58
CA HIS A 133 -13.95 3.07 -4.03
C HIS A 133 -12.62 3.08 -4.78
N LEU A 134 -12.66 3.04 -6.11
CA LEU A 134 -11.45 3.13 -6.95
C LEU A 134 -10.74 4.47 -6.76
N LYS A 135 -11.48 5.57 -6.77
CA LYS A 135 -10.93 6.91 -6.55
C LYS A 135 -10.22 7.05 -5.20
N GLU A 136 -10.81 6.53 -4.13
CA GLU A 136 -10.19 6.55 -2.80
C GLU A 136 -8.99 5.60 -2.72
N TYR A 137 -9.06 4.45 -3.39
CA TYR A 137 -7.94 3.51 -3.50
C TYR A 137 -6.72 4.17 -4.17
N ASP A 138 -6.92 4.87 -5.29
CA ASP A 138 -5.85 5.58 -5.99
C ASP A 138 -5.26 6.70 -5.12
N ARG A 139 -6.11 7.45 -4.41
CA ARG A 139 -5.67 8.50 -3.48
C ARG A 139 -4.81 7.93 -2.34
N GLN A 140 -5.21 6.80 -1.76
CA GLN A 140 -4.43 6.14 -0.70
C GLN A 140 -3.08 5.65 -1.24
N ARG A 141 -3.05 5.17 -2.48
CA ARG A 141 -1.82 4.69 -3.14
C ARG A 141 -0.84 5.83 -3.43
N GLU A 142 -1.30 6.99 -3.88
CA GLU A 142 -0.47 8.18 -4.08
C GLU A 142 0.14 8.69 -2.76
N LEU A 143 -0.67 8.79 -1.71
CA LEU A 143 -0.21 9.19 -0.38
C LEU A 143 0.86 8.23 0.16
N LEU A 144 0.66 6.93 -0.03
CA LEU A 144 1.63 5.91 0.37
C LEU A 144 2.96 6.06 -0.39
N HIS A 145 2.88 6.36 -1.69
CA HIS A 145 4.05 6.58 -2.54
C HIS A 145 4.85 7.81 -2.09
N GLU A 146 4.18 8.94 -1.82
CA GLU A 146 4.83 10.14 -1.30
C GLU A 146 5.50 9.92 0.05
N GLN A 147 4.86 9.19 0.97
CA GLN A 147 5.47 8.89 2.27
C GLN A 147 6.71 8.02 2.13
N ASN A 148 6.68 7.04 1.21
CA ASN A 148 7.83 6.20 0.93
C ASN A 148 9.00 7.00 0.33
N GLU A 149 8.73 7.91 -0.61
CA GLU A 149 9.76 8.82 -1.15
C GLU A 149 10.35 9.74 -0.09
N LYS A 150 9.50 10.36 0.76
CA LYS A 150 9.96 11.20 1.88
C LYS A 150 10.87 10.40 2.80
N LEU A 151 10.48 9.18 3.16
CA LEU A 151 11.27 8.30 4.01
C LEU A 151 12.63 7.96 3.37
N LYS A 152 12.67 7.64 2.08
CA LYS A 152 13.93 7.39 1.34
C LYS A 152 14.84 8.61 1.33
N ARG A 153 14.30 9.82 1.14
CA ARG A 153 15.09 11.06 1.17
C ARG A 153 15.67 11.33 2.56
N TYR A 154 14.90 11.11 3.61
CA TYR A 154 15.39 11.21 4.99
C TYR A 154 16.52 10.21 5.26
N ASP A 155 16.36 8.96 4.85
CA ASP A 155 17.39 7.93 5.05
C ASP A 155 18.68 8.25 4.27
N ALA A 156 18.55 8.66 3.01
CA ALA A 156 19.68 9.09 2.19
C ALA A 156 20.42 10.29 2.81
N SER A 157 19.69 11.32 3.26
CA SER A 157 20.28 12.49 3.92
C SER A 157 20.99 12.11 5.22
N ARG A 158 20.39 11.22 6.03
CA ARG A 158 21.00 10.70 7.26
C ARG A 158 22.30 9.93 6.95
N SER A 159 22.30 9.09 5.92
CA SER A 159 23.48 8.32 5.51
C SER A 159 24.62 9.24 5.04
N VAL A 160 24.31 10.24 4.22
CA VAL A 160 25.30 11.25 3.78
C VAL A 160 25.84 12.03 4.98
N PHE A 161 24.98 12.53 5.87
CA PHE A 161 25.39 13.25 7.07
C PHE A 161 26.32 12.41 7.95
N LEU A 162 25.94 11.17 8.25
CA LEU A 162 26.76 10.27 9.07
C LEU A 162 28.11 9.98 8.42
N THR A 163 28.15 9.85 7.09
CA THR A 163 29.39 9.64 6.34
C THR A 163 30.28 10.87 6.38
N THR A 164 29.73 12.05 6.12
CA THR A 164 30.44 13.34 6.19
C THR A 164 31.01 13.58 7.58
N VAL A 165 30.19 13.46 8.63
CA VAL A 165 30.63 13.59 10.03
C VAL A 165 31.72 12.57 10.36
N SER A 166 31.59 11.33 9.91
CA SER A 166 32.64 10.30 10.11
C SER A 166 33.96 10.68 9.47
N HIS A 167 33.95 11.25 8.27
CA HIS A 167 35.16 11.74 7.60
C HIS A 167 35.76 12.96 8.31
N GLU A 168 34.92 13.91 8.69
CA GLU A 168 35.35 15.13 9.39
C GLU A 168 35.90 14.85 10.78
N VAL A 169 35.43 13.81 11.49
CA VAL A 169 35.97 13.39 12.80
C VAL A 169 37.27 12.59 12.65
N LYS A 170 37.42 11.79 11.58
CA LYS A 170 38.65 11.02 11.34
C LYS A 170 39.86 11.91 11.09
N ASN A 171 39.67 13.04 10.40
CA ASN A 171 40.76 13.98 10.06
C ASN A 171 41.49 14.54 11.30
N PRO A 172 40.82 15.18 12.29
CA PRO A 172 41.48 15.68 13.48
C PRO A 172 42.03 14.54 14.35
N LEU A 173 41.36 13.38 14.39
CA LEU A 173 41.82 12.24 15.18
C LEU A 173 43.13 11.65 14.63
N ASN A 174 43.26 11.59 13.30
CA ASN A 174 44.51 11.22 12.63
C ASN A 174 45.61 12.26 12.88
N ALA A 175 45.29 13.56 12.87
CA ALA A 175 46.25 14.61 13.19
C ALA A 175 46.76 14.50 14.64
N ILE A 176 45.87 14.29 15.61
CA ILE A 176 46.22 14.08 17.02
C ILE A 176 47.12 12.84 17.19
N ASN A 177 46.78 11.73 16.53
CA ASN A 177 47.58 10.50 16.61
C ASN A 177 48.98 10.69 15.98
N LEU A 178 49.07 11.42 14.86
CA LEU A 178 50.36 11.75 14.26
C LEU A 178 51.22 12.62 15.19
N HIS A 179 50.67 13.69 15.74
CA HIS A 179 51.40 14.54 16.70
C HIS A 179 51.82 13.79 17.97
N ALA A 180 50.97 12.91 18.47
CA ALA A 180 51.31 12.06 19.61
C ALA A 180 52.47 11.11 19.28
N ARG A 181 52.47 10.50 18.09
CA ARG A 181 53.58 9.66 17.60
C ARG A 181 54.87 10.45 17.41
N ASP A 182 54.82 11.60 16.76
CA ASP A 182 56.00 12.46 16.55
C ASP A 182 56.60 12.89 17.90
N THR A 183 55.76 13.20 18.88
CA THR A 183 56.21 13.55 20.24
C THR A 183 56.85 12.36 20.93
N ILE A 184 56.30 11.15 20.79
CA ILE A 184 56.89 9.92 21.32
C ILE A 184 58.24 9.64 20.64
N GLU A 185 58.34 9.77 19.33
CA GLU A 185 59.59 9.54 18.58
C GLU A 185 60.66 10.58 18.94
N LEU A 186 60.28 11.85 19.15
CA LEU A 186 61.17 12.88 19.68
C LEU A 186 61.60 12.63 21.13
N MET A 187 60.77 11.94 21.93
CA MET A 187 61.11 11.51 23.29
C MET A 187 61.98 10.25 23.30
N ASP A 188 61.88 9.38 22.29
CA ASP A 188 62.65 8.15 22.11
C ASP A 188 64.01 8.40 21.40
N GLU A 189 64.14 9.53 20.69
CA GLU A 189 65.41 10.06 20.16
C GLU A 189 66.33 10.54 21.30
N ASP A 190 66.98 9.58 21.97
CA ASP A 190 68.04 9.83 22.94
C ASP A 190 69.13 10.76 22.37
N PRO A 191 69.51 11.86 23.05
CA PRO A 191 70.59 12.76 22.60
C PRO A 191 71.97 12.07 22.51
N ILE A 192 72.08 10.82 22.99
CA ILE A 192 73.30 10.01 22.94
C ILE A 192 73.59 9.49 21.52
N ARG A 193 72.58 9.24 20.67
CA ARG A 193 72.82 8.79 19.28
C ARG A 193 73.43 9.87 18.39
N ARG A 194 73.08 11.15 18.60
CA ARG A 194 73.67 12.27 17.81
C ARG A 194 75.16 12.51 18.07
N ARG A 195 75.70 12.08 19.21
CA ARG A 195 77.16 12.14 19.43
C ARG A 195 77.91 11.04 18.69
N HIS A 196 77.26 9.93 18.35
CA HIS A 196 77.91 8.82 17.66
C HIS A 196 77.98 8.99 16.14
N ASP A 197 77.10 9.81 15.54
CA ASP A 197 77.06 10.04 14.08
C ASP A 197 77.91 11.25 13.63
N LYS A 198 78.16 12.24 14.51
CA LYS A 198 79.04 13.39 14.20
C LYS A 198 80.55 13.09 14.31
N GLY A 199 80.94 11.82 14.45
CA GLY A 199 82.32 11.38 14.67
C GLY A 199 83.00 10.65 13.50
N GLN A 200 82.32 10.37 12.40
CA GLN A 200 82.93 9.64 11.27
C GLN A 200 83.32 10.61 10.13
N PRO A 201 84.60 10.70 9.74
CA PRO A 201 85.00 11.52 8.60
C PRO A 201 84.51 10.87 7.30
N ALA A 202 84.23 11.72 6.31
CA ALA A 202 83.90 11.33 4.95
C ALA A 202 84.96 10.35 4.40
N GLY A 203 84.51 9.15 4.03
CA GLY A 203 85.32 8.12 3.39
C GLY A 203 84.46 7.38 2.37
N ASP A 204 84.76 7.66 1.10
CA ASP A 204 84.35 7.01 -0.15
C ASP A 204 83.55 5.70 -0.05
N ARG A 205 82.31 5.73 -0.55
CA ARG A 205 81.70 4.61 -1.27
C ARG A 205 80.82 5.13 -2.41
N GLU A 206 81.40 5.18 -3.61
CA GLU A 206 80.66 4.85 -4.83
C GLU A 206 80.05 3.45 -4.65
N ASP A 207 78.72 3.33 -4.78
CA ASP A 207 78.02 2.41 -5.69
C ASP A 207 76.52 2.40 -5.34
N GLY A 208 75.66 2.32 -6.36
CA GLY A 208 74.21 2.15 -6.16
C GLY A 208 73.31 3.30 -6.62
N ARG A 209 73.78 4.20 -7.50
CA ARG A 209 72.90 5.11 -8.25
C ARG A 209 72.31 4.40 -9.48
N LYS A 210 71.51 3.36 -9.27
CA LYS A 210 70.55 2.88 -10.28
C LYS A 210 69.27 2.42 -9.59
N ASN A 211 68.16 2.90 -10.15
CA ASN A 211 66.82 2.34 -10.03
C ASN A 211 65.86 2.99 -9.01
N ARG A 212 65.35 4.18 -9.35
CA ARG A 212 63.89 4.43 -9.46
C ARG A 212 63.62 5.84 -9.97
N GLN A 213 63.93 6.03 -11.25
CA GLN A 213 63.38 7.12 -12.03
C GLN A 213 62.76 6.53 -13.28
N ASN A 214 61.56 5.96 -13.14
CA ASN A 214 60.66 5.75 -14.27
C ASN A 214 59.26 5.35 -13.76
N THR A 215 58.33 6.31 -13.71
CA THR A 215 56.98 6.22 -14.30
C THR A 215 56.13 7.43 -13.90
N HIS A 216 56.39 8.55 -14.55
CA HIS A 216 55.30 9.45 -14.93
C HIS A 216 55.62 9.97 -16.33
N ARG A 217 54.88 9.49 -17.34
CA ARG A 217 54.44 10.36 -18.43
C ARG A 217 53.11 9.90 -19.04
N PRO A 218 52.32 10.85 -19.56
CA PRO A 218 50.92 10.70 -19.89
C PRO A 218 50.71 10.33 -21.38
N GLN A 219 49.55 9.79 -21.72
CA GLN A 219 49.04 9.85 -23.09
C GLN A 219 47.56 10.23 -23.07
N GLY A 220 47.28 11.43 -23.55
CA GLY A 220 46.03 11.72 -24.25
C GLY A 220 46.37 11.97 -25.72
N HIS A 221 45.65 11.33 -26.66
CA HIS A 221 45.02 12.03 -27.79
C HIS A 221 44.20 11.13 -28.74
N ARG A 222 43.06 11.71 -29.18
CA ARG A 222 42.26 11.52 -30.42
C ARG A 222 41.24 10.37 -30.43
N ARG A 223 39.92 10.64 -30.35
CA ARG A 223 38.95 11.29 -31.28
C ARG A 223 38.38 10.37 -32.38
N HIS A 224 37.05 10.17 -32.27
CA HIS A 224 36.00 10.08 -33.31
C HIS A 224 36.02 9.01 -34.43
N ARG A 225 34.99 8.15 -34.41
CA ARG A 225 33.94 7.95 -35.46
C ARG A 225 32.84 7.06 -34.86
N ALA A 226 31.61 7.54 -34.64
CA ALA A 226 30.51 7.74 -35.60
C ALA A 226 29.90 6.42 -36.14
N GLY A 227 28.79 6.01 -35.51
CA GLY A 227 27.52 5.59 -36.12
C GLY A 227 27.46 4.38 -37.05
N LYS A 228 26.67 3.36 -36.68
CA LYS A 228 25.50 2.92 -37.45
C LYS A 228 24.59 1.99 -36.61
N ALA A 229 23.32 2.05 -36.96
CA ALA A 229 22.14 1.66 -36.21
C ALA A 229 21.68 0.19 -36.43
N VAL A 230 20.54 -0.10 -35.78
CA VAL A 230 19.48 -1.09 -36.13
C VAL A 230 19.48 -2.40 -35.31
N ALA A 231 18.56 -2.49 -34.33
CA ALA A 231 17.40 -3.41 -34.33
C ALA A 231 16.82 -3.59 -32.91
N GLU A 232 15.70 -2.93 -32.61
CA GLU A 232 14.59 -3.49 -31.82
C GLU A 232 13.78 -4.46 -32.74
N PRO A 233 12.79 -5.29 -32.27
CA PRO A 233 12.05 -5.25 -31.00
C PRO A 233 11.80 -6.61 -30.33
N GLY A 234 11.24 -6.59 -29.11
CA GLY A 234 10.78 -7.79 -28.38
C GLY A 234 9.75 -7.45 -27.31
N SER A 235 8.50 -7.34 -27.75
CA SER A 235 7.24 -7.25 -27.02
C SER A 235 7.05 -8.24 -25.85
N TYR A 236 6.47 -7.77 -24.75
CA TYR A 236 5.62 -8.59 -23.88
C TYR A 236 4.43 -7.75 -23.40
N GLU A 237 3.28 -7.96 -24.04
CA GLU A 237 1.96 -7.82 -23.45
C GLU A 237 1.66 -9.06 -22.58
N ALA A 238 1.08 -8.84 -21.40
CA ALA A 238 -0.12 -9.50 -20.88
C ALA A 238 -0.49 -8.90 -19.51
#